data_AF-A0A6P7EYU9-F1
#
_entry.id   AF-A0A6P7EYU9-F1
#
_cell.length_a   1.000
_cell.length_b   1.000
_cell.length_c   1.000
_cell.angle_alpha   90.00
_cell.angle_beta   90.00
_cell.angle_gamma   90.00
#
_symmetry.space_group_name_H-M   'P 1'
#
loop_
_entity.id
_entity.type
_entity.pdbx_description
1 polymer ?
#
loop_
_entity_poly.entity_id
_entity_poly.type
_entity_poly.pdbx_seq_one_letter_code
_entity_poly.pdbx_strand_id
1 'polypeptide(L)'
;MILFTIFVLHNICVLVSSYELPEPSVKTLKPNGFRVSIPDEKGVEAFGFTGTLNRKISHNPPVDFVAREKSPQNGTWVFEATNLEIYDGDVLDYRIFVQHELLGYSKPYRYEFTFRDYEVPKPRFKVLPKGFRVSIPQEEGIQLFAFHGNLNVPMNGLEAGQIAQDVAQSKRGRWIFEDRQTKLQRGDVIYYWLFVIKDHLGYRKEGVYLVKDSDITTTSSEGSQENNFHASSGQQFHLDNESDTGYKIALKVSDIAGDLYEEVKKLREINTVLTQLVQKDDSLSRTLKFEGVLPAFDDAAYVAQILVNEKLRLTVPVVNATRNPDKSVSFQVASLEDKVFLIRSAKKSLLDSKIRLVY
;
A
#
# COMPACT_ATOMS: atom_id res chain seq x y z
N MET A 1 -27.00 66.44 9.89
CA MET A 1 -26.71 65.11 10.44
C MET A 1 -26.55 64.07 9.32
N ILE A 2 -25.68 64.34 8.33
CA ILE A 2 -25.47 63.46 7.14
C ILE A 2 -23.96 63.26 6.84
N LEU A 3 -23.08 64.19 7.25
CA LEU A 3 -21.63 64.05 7.04
C LEU A 3 -20.95 63.01 7.95
N PHE A 4 -21.58 62.56 9.04
CA PHE A 4 -20.95 61.60 9.97
C PHE A 4 -21.06 60.14 9.50
N THR A 5 -22.01 59.83 8.60
CA THR A 5 -22.23 58.47 8.07
C THR A 5 -21.27 58.10 6.94
N ILE A 6 -20.68 59.09 6.25
CA ILE A 6 -19.74 58.86 5.14
C ILE A 6 -18.33 58.53 5.68
N PHE A 7 -17.95 59.06 6.85
CA PHE A 7 -16.62 58.82 7.44
C PHE A 7 -16.44 57.42 8.04
N VAL A 8 -17.54 56.76 8.42
CA VAL A 8 -17.53 55.36 8.92
C VAL A 8 -17.43 54.35 7.76
N LEU A 9 -17.94 54.68 6.57
CA LEU A 9 -17.86 53.82 5.38
C LEU A 9 -16.53 53.94 4.60
N HIS A 10 -15.68 54.93 4.91
CA HIS A 10 -14.34 55.03 4.33
C HIS A 10 -13.23 54.40 5.19
N ASN A 11 -13.55 53.93 6.41
CA ASN A 11 -12.63 53.19 7.28
C ASN A 11 -12.99 51.71 7.47
N ILE A 12 -13.96 51.20 6.70
CA ILE A 12 -14.04 49.77 6.36
C ILE A 12 -13.47 49.60 4.94
N CYS A 13 -12.29 50.18 4.72
CA CYS A 13 -11.46 49.76 3.60
C CYS A 13 -10.91 48.39 3.98
N VAL A 14 -11.50 47.38 3.34
CA VAL A 14 -11.36 45.95 3.58
C VAL A 14 -9.88 45.52 3.55
N LEU A 15 -9.23 45.55 4.72
CA LEU A 15 -8.04 44.75 5.03
C LEU A 15 -8.47 43.31 5.36
N VAL A 16 -9.18 42.68 4.41
CA VAL A 16 -9.10 41.22 4.30
C VAL A 16 -7.70 40.97 3.77
N SER A 17 -6.78 40.63 4.68
CA SER A 17 -5.53 40.02 4.27
C SER A 17 -5.88 38.78 3.47
N SER A 18 -5.58 38.77 2.18
CA SER A 18 -5.70 37.57 1.36
C SER A 18 -4.84 36.49 2.00
N TYR A 19 -5.46 35.45 2.55
CA TYR A 19 -4.75 34.33 3.15
C TYR A 19 -3.83 33.71 2.09
N GLU A 20 -2.52 33.73 2.36
CA GLU A 20 -1.52 33.18 1.47
C GLU A 20 -1.34 31.70 1.82
N LEU A 21 -1.63 30.83 0.86
CA LEU A 21 -1.48 29.38 1.03
C LEU A 21 0.00 29.03 1.28
N PRO A 22 0.35 28.38 2.42
CA PRO A 22 1.72 27.99 2.70
C PRO A 22 2.22 26.97 1.67
N GLU A 23 3.50 27.09 1.31
CA GLU A 23 4.15 26.18 0.38
C GLU A 23 4.24 24.76 0.96
N PRO A 24 3.75 23.73 0.25
CA PRO A 24 3.69 22.37 0.77
C PRO A 24 5.03 21.64 0.69
N SER A 25 5.29 20.87 1.74
CA SER A 25 6.37 19.89 1.78
C SER A 25 5.88 18.55 1.23
N VAL A 26 6.44 18.08 0.11
CA VAL A 26 6.33 16.69 -0.35
C VAL A 26 7.50 15.88 0.19
N LYS A 27 7.24 14.69 0.75
CA LYS A 27 8.26 13.75 1.25
C LYS A 27 7.89 12.32 0.89
N THR A 28 8.86 11.52 0.46
CA THR A 28 8.70 10.08 0.24
C THR A 28 8.51 9.34 1.58
N LEU A 29 7.66 8.30 1.59
CA LEU A 29 7.38 7.45 2.76
C LEU A 29 7.99 6.04 2.60
N LYS A 30 8.36 5.42 3.74
CA LYS A 30 8.83 4.03 3.79
C LYS A 30 7.67 3.07 4.10
N PRO A 31 7.65 1.84 3.55
CA PRO A 31 8.58 1.33 2.53
C PRO A 31 8.35 1.95 1.15
N ASN A 32 7.10 2.30 0.85
CA ASN A 32 6.62 2.83 -0.42
C ASN A 32 5.59 3.95 -0.13
N GLY A 33 5.61 5.05 -0.88
CA GLY A 33 4.57 6.09 -0.83
C GLY A 33 5.08 7.53 -0.74
N PHE A 34 4.17 8.48 -0.53
CA PHE A 34 4.48 9.89 -0.31
C PHE A 34 3.55 10.55 0.71
N ARG A 35 4.05 11.60 1.34
CA ARG A 35 3.38 12.53 2.25
C ARG A 35 3.38 13.91 1.61
N VAL A 36 2.26 14.61 1.68
CA VAL A 36 2.17 16.04 1.43
C VAL A 36 1.70 16.73 2.69
N SER A 37 2.37 17.79 3.11
CA SER A 37 2.04 18.49 4.35
C SER A 37 2.24 20.00 4.28
N ILE A 38 1.38 20.75 4.96
CA ILE A 38 1.52 22.18 5.24
C ILE A 38 1.61 22.42 6.76
N PRO A 39 2.24 23.52 7.22
CA PRO A 39 2.13 23.93 8.62
C PRO A 39 0.67 24.16 9.01
N ASP A 40 0.36 23.98 10.29
CA ASP A 40 -0.88 24.48 10.87
C ASP A 40 -0.76 25.98 11.17
N GLU A 41 -1.79 26.73 10.81
CA GLU A 41 -1.81 28.19 10.91
C GLU A 41 -3.13 28.65 11.53
N LYS A 42 -3.07 29.71 12.34
CA LYS A 42 -4.25 30.24 13.03
C LYS A 42 -5.32 30.64 12.02
N GLY A 43 -6.50 30.04 12.14
CA GLY A 43 -7.65 30.31 11.27
C GLY A 43 -7.91 29.21 10.25
N VAL A 44 -6.96 28.25 10.07
CA VAL A 44 -7.18 27.07 9.25
C VAL A 44 -8.10 26.07 9.95
N GLU A 45 -9.16 25.67 9.25
CA GLU A 45 -10.25 24.82 9.74
C GLU A 45 -10.30 23.46 9.03
N ALA A 46 -9.77 23.37 7.80
CA ALA A 46 -9.66 22.11 7.06
C ALA A 46 -8.55 22.18 6.01
N PHE A 47 -7.97 21.02 5.71
CA PHE A 47 -7.01 20.79 4.63
C PHE A 47 -7.57 19.74 3.68
N GLY A 48 -7.46 19.97 2.37
CA GLY A 48 -7.83 19.00 1.34
C GLY A 48 -6.68 18.78 0.37
N PHE A 49 -6.58 17.56 -0.14
CA PHE A 49 -5.58 17.16 -1.12
C PHE A 49 -6.27 16.44 -2.28
N THR A 50 -5.89 16.81 -3.51
CA THR A 50 -6.25 16.07 -4.74
C THR A 50 -5.02 15.93 -5.61
N GLY A 51 -4.77 14.77 -6.22
CA GLY A 51 -3.57 14.57 -7.04
C GLY A 51 -3.62 13.37 -7.99
N THR A 52 -2.78 13.42 -9.03
CA THR A 52 -2.57 12.36 -10.01
C THR A 52 -1.08 12.08 -10.18
N LEU A 53 -0.71 10.79 -10.31
CA LEU A 53 0.67 10.38 -10.59
C LEU A 53 0.83 10.16 -12.10
N ASN A 54 1.93 10.67 -12.66
CA ASN A 54 2.33 10.56 -14.07
C ASN A 54 1.28 11.02 -15.10
N ARG A 55 0.31 11.80 -14.64
CA ARG A 55 -0.78 12.37 -15.44
C ARG A 55 -1.05 13.77 -14.92
N LYS A 56 -1.33 14.70 -15.83
CA LYS A 56 -1.83 16.03 -15.46
C LYS A 56 -3.23 15.88 -14.87
N ILE A 57 -3.50 16.62 -13.79
CA ILE A 57 -4.88 16.85 -13.36
C ILE A 57 -5.62 17.49 -14.52
N SER A 58 -6.63 16.80 -15.04
CA SER A 58 -7.62 17.36 -15.94
C SER A 58 -8.98 17.35 -15.25
N HIS A 59 -9.94 18.11 -15.76
CA HIS A 59 -11.30 18.14 -15.23
C HIS A 59 -12.10 16.85 -15.52
N ASN A 60 -11.54 15.89 -16.27
CA ASN A 60 -12.11 14.57 -16.59
C ASN A 60 -10.98 13.75 -17.27
N PRO A 61 -10.28 12.82 -16.58
CA PRO A 61 -10.85 11.59 -16.00
C PRO A 61 -10.53 11.51 -14.47
N PRO A 62 -10.52 10.35 -13.77
CA PRO A 62 -10.48 10.36 -12.30
C PRO A 62 -9.11 10.71 -11.73
N VAL A 63 -9.14 11.41 -10.60
CA VAL A 63 -8.02 11.74 -9.71
C VAL A 63 -7.56 10.46 -8.96
N ASP A 64 -6.25 10.26 -8.80
CA ASP A 64 -5.71 9.07 -8.11
C ASP A 64 -5.84 9.16 -6.58
N PHE A 65 -5.72 10.37 -6.04
CA PHE A 65 -5.65 10.63 -4.62
C PHE A 65 -6.63 11.75 -4.23
N VAL A 66 -7.47 11.50 -3.24
CA VAL A 66 -8.41 12.50 -2.68
C VAL A 66 -8.45 12.33 -1.16
N ALA A 67 -8.30 13.42 -0.42
CA ALA A 67 -8.45 13.45 1.04
C ALA A 67 -8.95 14.80 1.55
N ARG A 68 -9.60 14.80 2.72
CA ARG A 68 -9.91 16.01 3.49
C ARG A 68 -9.71 15.75 4.98
N GLU A 69 -8.72 16.42 5.55
CA GLU A 69 -8.47 16.46 6.99
C GLU A 69 -9.25 17.60 7.65
N LYS A 70 -9.81 17.33 8.83
CA LYS A 70 -10.58 18.29 9.64
C LYS A 70 -9.87 18.67 10.95
N SER A 71 -8.65 18.17 11.17
CA SER A 71 -7.76 18.52 12.28
C SER A 71 -6.28 18.32 11.92
N PRO A 72 -5.36 19.19 12.36
CA PRO A 72 -3.93 19.02 12.13
C PRO A 72 -3.34 17.94 13.05
N GLN A 73 -2.28 17.28 12.58
CA GLN A 73 -1.50 16.31 13.33
C GLN A 73 -0.16 16.95 13.73
N ASN A 74 0.10 17.08 15.04
CA ASN A 74 1.33 17.66 15.59
C ASN A 74 1.71 19.04 15.00
N GLY A 75 0.73 19.92 14.78
CA GLY A 75 0.95 21.25 14.20
C GLY A 75 1.21 21.25 12.68
N THR A 76 0.84 20.18 11.98
CA THR A 76 0.89 20.08 10.52
C THR A 76 -0.36 19.43 9.97
N TRP A 77 -0.87 19.91 8.84
CA TRP A 77 -1.90 19.20 8.08
C TRP A 77 -1.21 18.25 7.10
N VAL A 78 -1.70 17.02 6.98
CA VAL A 78 -0.97 15.93 6.32
C VAL A 78 -1.90 15.06 5.49
N PHE A 79 -1.51 14.81 4.24
CA PHE A 79 -2.01 13.69 3.44
C PHE A 79 -0.91 12.65 3.25
N GLU A 80 -1.25 11.35 3.29
CA GLU A 80 -0.33 10.25 3.01
C GLU A 80 -0.93 9.24 2.02
N ALA A 81 -0.22 9.00 0.92
CA ALA A 81 -0.41 7.82 0.08
C ALA A 81 0.62 6.77 0.48
N THR A 82 0.18 5.70 1.17
CA THR A 82 1.04 4.59 1.58
C THR A 82 0.90 3.40 0.62
N ASN A 83 1.92 2.54 0.55
CA ASN A 83 1.97 1.35 -0.32
C ASN A 83 1.92 1.65 -1.84
N LEU A 84 2.24 2.87 -2.24
CA LEU A 84 2.34 3.30 -3.63
C LEU A 84 3.80 3.22 -4.10
N GLU A 85 4.09 2.44 -5.14
CA GLU A 85 5.39 2.49 -5.81
C GLU A 85 5.55 3.80 -6.58
N ILE A 86 6.72 4.42 -6.42
CA ILE A 86 7.09 5.70 -7.01
C ILE A 86 8.51 5.54 -7.56
N TYR A 87 8.72 5.95 -8.79
CA TYR A 87 9.97 5.81 -9.54
C TYR A 87 10.64 7.16 -9.78
N ASP A 88 11.90 7.15 -10.19
CA ASP A 88 12.60 8.38 -10.59
C ASP A 88 11.99 9.00 -11.86
N GLY A 89 11.84 10.32 -11.84
CA GLY A 89 11.11 11.06 -12.86
C GLY A 89 9.59 10.95 -12.78
N ASP A 90 9.03 10.23 -11.79
CA ASP A 90 7.58 10.26 -11.57
C ASP A 90 7.12 11.68 -11.22
N VAL A 91 5.97 12.09 -11.76
CA VAL A 91 5.42 13.43 -11.51
C VAL A 91 4.09 13.35 -10.79
N LEU A 92 4.03 13.96 -9.61
CA LEU A 92 2.81 14.29 -8.91
C LEU A 92 2.31 15.67 -9.35
N ASP A 93 1.26 15.71 -10.17
CA ASP A 93 0.45 16.92 -10.35
C ASP A 93 -0.63 16.91 -9.27
N TYR A 94 -0.68 17.93 -8.41
CA TYR A 94 -1.59 17.98 -7.26
C TYR A 94 -2.20 19.37 -7.02
N ARG A 95 -3.23 19.44 -6.19
CA ARG A 95 -3.82 20.69 -5.70
C ARG A 95 -4.12 20.55 -4.21
N ILE A 96 -3.74 21.56 -3.45
CA ILE A 96 -4.12 21.69 -2.04
C ILE A 96 -5.31 22.63 -1.94
N PHE A 97 -6.21 22.29 -1.03
CA PHE A 97 -7.31 23.10 -0.55
C PHE A 97 -7.08 23.44 0.92
N VAL A 98 -7.36 24.69 1.32
CA VAL A 98 -7.39 25.12 2.71
C VAL A 98 -8.68 25.91 2.95
N GLN A 99 -9.42 25.54 3.98
CA GLN A 99 -10.48 26.38 4.53
C GLN A 99 -9.86 27.24 5.64
N HIS A 100 -9.84 28.56 5.46
CA HIS A 100 -9.37 29.53 6.45
C HIS A 100 -10.45 30.58 6.70
N GLU A 101 -10.90 30.71 7.96
CA GLU A 101 -11.96 31.64 8.38
C GLU A 101 -13.20 31.59 7.46
N LEU A 102 -13.77 30.39 7.27
CA LEU A 102 -14.91 30.10 6.38
C LEU A 102 -14.68 30.33 4.86
N LEU A 103 -13.51 30.81 4.44
CA LEU A 103 -13.14 31.01 3.03
C LEU A 103 -12.27 29.85 2.52
N GLY A 104 -12.51 29.42 1.27
CA GLY A 104 -11.85 28.26 0.68
C GLY A 104 -10.79 28.63 -0.36
N TYR A 105 -9.52 28.39 -0.06
CA TYR A 105 -8.36 28.71 -0.89
C TYR A 105 -7.83 27.45 -1.56
N SER A 106 -7.39 27.52 -2.82
CA SER A 106 -6.65 26.41 -3.45
C SER A 106 -5.56 26.89 -4.39
N LYS A 107 -4.50 26.09 -4.49
CA LYS A 107 -3.36 26.32 -5.39
C LYS A 107 -2.90 24.97 -5.96
N PRO A 108 -2.72 24.85 -7.29
CA PRO A 108 -2.13 23.66 -7.89
C PRO A 108 -0.61 23.70 -7.75
N TYR A 109 -0.01 22.52 -7.75
CA TYR A 109 1.41 22.27 -7.55
C TYR A 109 1.84 21.10 -8.44
N ARG A 110 3.14 21.05 -8.76
CA ARG A 110 3.77 19.96 -9.50
C ARG A 110 5.05 19.57 -8.76
N TYR A 111 5.20 18.30 -8.45
CA TYR A 111 6.40 17.77 -7.80
C TYR A 111 6.92 16.60 -8.62
N GLU A 112 8.19 16.68 -9.03
CA GLU A 112 8.91 15.62 -9.72
C GLU A 112 9.73 14.85 -8.68
N PHE A 113 9.47 13.56 -8.55
CA PHE A 113 10.21 12.66 -7.68
C PHE A 113 11.59 12.42 -8.28
N THR A 114 12.58 13.16 -7.77
CA THR A 114 13.99 12.96 -8.10
C THR A 114 14.64 12.10 -7.01
N PHE A 115 14.70 10.79 -7.25
CA PHE A 115 15.56 9.90 -6.48
C PHE A 115 16.96 10.02 -7.09
N ARG A 116 17.87 10.72 -6.42
CA ARG A 116 19.28 10.70 -6.82
C ARG A 116 19.73 9.24 -6.89
N ASP A 117 20.19 8.79 -8.07
CA ASP A 117 20.55 7.40 -8.36
C ASP A 117 21.59 6.83 -7.40
N TYR A 118 21.12 6.34 -6.26
CA TYR A 118 21.89 5.47 -5.38
C TYR A 118 21.62 4.02 -5.80
N GLU A 119 22.43 3.57 -6.77
CA GLU A 119 22.51 2.14 -7.07
C GLU A 119 23.11 1.41 -5.86
N VAL A 120 22.40 0.41 -5.32
CA VAL A 120 22.97 -0.43 -4.24
C VAL A 120 24.30 -1.03 -4.72
N PRO A 121 25.42 -0.82 -4.00
CA PRO A 121 26.73 -1.28 -4.42
C PRO A 121 26.76 -2.78 -4.68
N LYS A 122 27.55 -3.20 -5.68
CA LYS A 122 27.74 -4.61 -5.99
C LYS A 122 28.25 -5.36 -4.74
N PRO A 123 27.53 -6.39 -4.26
CA PRO A 123 27.93 -7.10 -3.05
C PRO A 123 29.21 -7.89 -3.28
N ARG A 124 30.06 -7.90 -2.25
CA ARG A 124 31.19 -8.83 -2.17
C ARG A 124 30.77 -10.06 -1.36
N PHE A 125 30.64 -11.19 -2.05
CA PHE A 125 30.54 -12.51 -1.45
C PHE A 125 31.93 -12.97 -0.97
N LYS A 126 31.95 -13.75 0.12
CA LYS A 126 33.12 -14.51 0.58
C LYS A 126 32.65 -15.82 1.18
N VAL A 127 32.98 -16.94 0.52
CA VAL A 127 32.72 -18.27 1.06
C VAL A 127 33.64 -18.52 2.26
N LEU A 128 33.14 -19.26 3.25
CA LEU A 128 33.88 -19.67 4.44
C LEU A 128 33.90 -21.21 4.51
N PRO A 129 34.79 -21.84 5.30
CA PRO A 129 34.79 -23.30 5.50
C PRO A 129 33.46 -23.86 6.03
N LYS A 130 32.62 -23.00 6.63
CA LYS A 130 31.23 -23.25 6.98
C LYS A 130 30.49 -21.92 6.98
N GLY A 131 29.54 -21.73 6.06
CA GLY A 131 28.84 -20.45 5.85
C GLY A 131 29.46 -19.55 4.78
N PHE A 132 28.95 -18.32 4.69
CA PHE A 132 29.44 -17.29 3.77
C PHE A 132 29.14 -15.90 4.33
N ARG A 133 29.85 -14.90 3.81
CA ARG A 133 29.58 -13.47 4.08
C ARG A 133 29.15 -12.77 2.81
N VAL A 134 28.23 -11.84 2.96
CA VAL A 134 27.84 -10.87 1.92
C VAL A 134 28.05 -9.48 2.49
N SER A 135 28.70 -8.59 1.74
CA SER A 135 29.00 -7.24 2.23
C SER A 135 29.03 -6.17 1.16
N ILE A 136 28.43 -5.02 1.47
CA ILE A 136 28.55 -3.76 0.72
C ILE A 136 29.47 -2.79 1.50
N PRO A 137 30.12 -1.80 0.85
CA PRO A 137 30.79 -0.70 1.56
C PRO A 137 29.81 0.03 2.50
N GLN A 138 30.36 0.69 3.52
CA GLN A 138 29.66 1.78 4.20
C GLN A 138 29.71 3.01 3.30
N GLU A 139 28.58 3.71 3.19
CA GLU A 139 28.50 5.05 2.61
C GLU A 139 27.70 5.96 3.56
N GLU A 140 27.87 7.27 3.43
CA GLU A 140 27.10 8.21 4.24
C GLU A 140 25.59 8.07 3.98
N GLY A 141 24.79 8.19 5.03
CA GLY A 141 23.35 8.07 4.94
C GLY A 141 22.79 6.64 4.98
N ILE A 142 23.61 5.58 4.83
CA ILE A 142 23.11 4.20 4.97
C ILE A 142 22.71 3.93 6.43
N GLN A 143 21.49 3.46 6.63
CA GLN A 143 20.84 3.17 7.91
C GLN A 143 20.57 1.67 8.15
N LEU A 144 20.40 0.89 7.07
CA LEU A 144 20.11 -0.55 7.15
C LEU A 144 20.59 -1.23 5.86
N PHE A 145 21.04 -2.48 5.99
CA PHE A 145 21.31 -3.40 4.90
C PHE A 145 20.62 -4.74 5.19
N ALA A 146 19.82 -5.27 4.27
CA ALA A 146 19.27 -6.63 4.37
C ALA A 146 19.78 -7.50 3.22
N PHE A 147 19.95 -8.79 3.53
CA PHE A 147 20.24 -9.83 2.54
C PHE A 147 19.11 -10.86 2.54
N HIS A 148 18.61 -11.17 1.34
CA HIS A 148 17.62 -12.22 1.08
C HIS A 148 18.15 -13.11 -0.03
N GLY A 149 18.06 -14.44 0.11
CA GLY A 149 18.52 -15.35 -0.93
C GLY A 149 18.10 -16.80 -0.79
N ASN A 150 18.15 -17.49 -1.93
CA ASN A 150 17.91 -18.92 -2.09
C ASN A 150 19.17 -19.61 -2.64
N LEU A 151 19.46 -20.82 -2.14
CA LEU A 151 20.51 -21.68 -2.67
C LEU A 151 19.92 -22.62 -3.74
N ASN A 152 20.49 -22.58 -4.95
CA ASN A 152 20.15 -23.41 -6.11
C ASN A 152 18.68 -23.34 -6.59
N VAL A 153 17.90 -22.37 -6.10
CA VAL A 153 16.50 -22.14 -6.48
C VAL A 153 16.35 -20.65 -6.86
N PRO A 154 15.82 -20.30 -8.05
CA PRO A 154 15.52 -18.91 -8.39
C PRO A 154 14.60 -18.24 -7.38
N MET A 155 14.71 -16.92 -7.23
CA MET A 155 13.79 -16.16 -6.35
C MET A 155 12.52 -15.76 -7.09
N ASN A 156 11.37 -15.85 -6.43
CA ASN A 156 10.10 -15.36 -6.94
C ASN A 156 9.81 -13.94 -6.43
N GLY A 157 10.35 -12.94 -7.12
CA GLY A 157 10.24 -11.54 -6.71
C GLY A 157 10.87 -11.27 -5.35
N LEU A 158 10.20 -10.47 -4.52
CA LEU A 158 10.67 -10.05 -3.19
C LEU A 158 10.29 -11.02 -2.06
N GLU A 159 10.27 -12.33 -2.34
CA GLU A 159 10.13 -13.33 -1.29
C GLU A 159 11.30 -13.25 -0.29
N ALA A 160 11.06 -13.64 0.97
CA ALA A 160 12.10 -13.57 2.01
C ALA A 160 13.32 -14.45 1.69
N GLY A 161 13.12 -15.54 0.94
CA GLY A 161 14.12 -16.54 0.63
C GLY A 161 14.42 -17.51 1.79
N GLN A 162 15.24 -18.51 1.50
CA GLN A 162 15.74 -19.49 2.49
C GLN A 162 16.67 -18.85 3.54
N ILE A 163 17.36 -17.78 3.16
CA ILE A 163 18.36 -17.09 3.96
C ILE A 163 18.01 -15.60 3.96
N ALA A 164 17.51 -15.10 5.09
CA ALA A 164 17.01 -13.73 5.24
C ALA A 164 17.56 -13.10 6.53
N GLN A 165 18.18 -11.91 6.45
CA GLN A 165 18.57 -11.16 7.64
C GLN A 165 18.79 -9.66 7.39
N ASP A 166 18.24 -8.85 8.30
CA ASP A 166 18.54 -7.43 8.46
C ASP A 166 19.83 -7.21 9.28
N VAL A 167 20.66 -6.31 8.79
CA VAL A 167 21.88 -5.81 9.44
C VAL A 167 21.64 -4.34 9.76
N ALA A 168 21.43 -4.03 11.04
CA ALA A 168 21.13 -2.68 11.54
C ALA A 168 22.38 -1.84 11.90
N GLN A 169 23.59 -2.43 11.83
CA GLN A 169 24.85 -1.73 12.10
C GLN A 169 25.98 -2.25 11.22
N SER A 170 26.75 -1.34 10.62
CA SER A 170 27.99 -1.67 9.92
C SER A 170 29.15 -1.96 10.88
N LYS A 171 30.16 -2.67 10.38
CA LYS A 171 31.38 -3.03 11.13
C LYS A 171 32.58 -2.89 10.22
N ARG A 172 33.60 -2.13 10.65
CA ARG A 172 34.87 -1.91 9.92
C ARG A 172 34.64 -1.40 8.49
N GLY A 173 33.83 -0.35 8.34
CA GLY A 173 33.56 0.31 7.05
C GLY A 173 32.71 -0.49 6.05
N ARG A 174 31.99 -1.53 6.50
CA ARG A 174 31.10 -2.34 5.65
C ARG A 174 29.85 -2.79 6.39
N TRP A 175 28.74 -2.91 5.66
CA TRP A 175 27.60 -3.70 6.11
C TRP A 175 27.89 -5.17 5.80
N ILE A 176 27.69 -6.06 6.76
CA ILE A 176 28.11 -7.47 6.67
C ILE A 176 26.99 -8.37 7.16
N PHE A 177 26.41 -9.12 6.24
CA PHE A 177 25.67 -10.33 6.53
C PHE A 177 26.65 -11.51 6.65
N GLU A 178 26.40 -12.42 7.59
CA GLU A 178 27.22 -13.61 7.83
C GLU A 178 26.33 -14.80 8.21
N ASP A 179 26.16 -15.74 7.29
CA ASP A 179 25.70 -17.07 7.63
C ASP A 179 26.89 -17.95 8.04
N ARG A 180 26.66 -18.85 8.99
CA ARG A 180 27.62 -19.81 9.57
C ARG A 180 27.18 -21.27 9.42
N GLN A 181 26.08 -21.54 8.72
CA GLN A 181 25.47 -22.85 8.64
C GLN A 181 25.55 -23.48 7.24
N THR A 182 25.23 -22.70 6.20
CA THR A 182 25.18 -23.14 4.80
C THR A 182 26.57 -23.52 4.31
N LYS A 183 26.76 -24.79 3.96
CA LYS A 183 27.98 -25.25 3.30
C LYS A 183 27.82 -25.11 1.80
N LEU A 184 28.48 -24.12 1.23
CA LEU A 184 28.53 -23.91 -0.22
C LEU A 184 29.59 -24.82 -0.86
N GLN A 185 29.27 -25.33 -2.04
CA GLN A 185 30.13 -26.15 -2.88
C GLN A 185 30.39 -25.44 -4.21
N ARG A 186 31.46 -25.84 -4.92
CA ARG A 186 31.74 -25.35 -6.27
C ARG A 186 30.56 -25.68 -7.19
N GLY A 187 30.06 -24.68 -7.90
CA GLY A 187 28.90 -24.82 -8.79
C GLY A 187 27.55 -24.48 -8.15
N ASP A 188 27.49 -24.29 -6.83
CA ASP A 188 26.30 -23.74 -6.19
C ASP A 188 26.01 -22.32 -6.69
N VAL A 189 24.73 -21.99 -6.80
CA VAL A 189 24.22 -20.70 -7.24
C VAL A 189 23.36 -20.10 -6.14
N ILE A 190 23.73 -18.91 -5.68
CA ILE A 190 22.90 -18.09 -4.79
C ILE A 190 22.14 -17.09 -5.66
N TYR A 191 20.81 -17.21 -5.69
CA TYR A 191 19.92 -16.16 -6.18
C TYR A 191 19.59 -15.25 -5.00
N TYR A 192 19.71 -13.93 -5.16
CA TYR A 192 19.55 -13.00 -4.05
C TYR A 192 18.93 -11.67 -4.46
N TRP A 193 18.36 -10.98 -3.47
CA TRP A 193 18.15 -9.55 -3.51
C TRP A 193 18.66 -8.89 -2.23
N LEU A 194 19.13 -7.66 -2.38
CA LEU A 194 19.59 -6.80 -1.29
C LEU A 194 18.57 -5.70 -1.06
N PHE A 195 18.41 -5.28 0.19
CA PHE A 195 17.76 -4.01 0.54
C PHE A 195 18.76 -3.10 1.21
N VAL A 196 18.76 -1.82 0.84
CA VAL A 196 19.51 -0.79 1.56
C VAL A 196 18.58 0.36 1.88
N ILE A 197 18.58 0.80 3.13
CA ILE A 197 18.00 2.10 3.49
C ILE A 197 19.13 3.13 3.48
N LYS A 198 19.07 4.11 2.58
CA LYS A 198 19.99 5.27 2.56
C LYS A 198 19.19 6.56 2.57
N ASP A 199 19.53 7.51 3.43
CA ASP A 199 18.86 8.83 3.52
C ASP A 199 17.33 8.71 3.66
N HIS A 200 16.88 7.72 4.43
CA HIS A 200 15.47 7.35 4.61
C HIS A 200 14.73 6.85 3.36
N LEU A 201 15.44 6.47 2.29
CA LEU A 201 14.91 5.86 1.08
C LEU A 201 15.33 4.39 0.97
N GLY A 202 14.48 3.54 0.42
CA GLY A 202 14.71 2.10 0.26
C GLY A 202 15.13 1.75 -1.17
N TYR A 203 16.30 1.12 -1.31
CA TYR A 203 16.90 0.77 -2.59
C TYR A 203 17.14 -0.74 -2.67
N ARG A 204 17.06 -1.31 -3.87
CA ARG A 204 17.17 -2.76 -4.11
C ARG A 204 18.25 -3.08 -5.13
N LYS A 205 18.84 -4.27 -5.01
CA LYS A 205 19.64 -4.89 -6.07
C LYS A 205 19.43 -6.39 -6.05
N GLU A 206 18.95 -6.92 -7.16
CA GLU A 206 18.87 -8.35 -7.42
C GLU A 206 20.18 -8.87 -8.03
N GLY A 207 20.42 -10.16 -7.92
CA GLY A 207 21.57 -10.77 -8.58
C GLY A 207 21.69 -12.27 -8.40
N VAL A 208 22.71 -12.81 -9.06
CA VAL A 208 23.07 -14.22 -9.03
C VAL A 208 24.56 -14.33 -8.72
N TYR A 209 24.93 -15.23 -7.81
CA TYR A 209 26.32 -15.52 -7.46
C TYR A 209 26.61 -17.02 -7.61
N LEU A 210 27.47 -17.35 -8.58
CA LEU A 210 27.97 -18.70 -8.83
C LEU A 210 29.27 -18.92 -8.01
N VAL A 211 29.29 -19.94 -7.17
CA VAL A 211 30.44 -20.32 -6.33
C VAL A 211 31.53 -20.98 -7.18
N LYS A 212 32.71 -20.36 -7.21
CA LYS A 212 33.89 -20.85 -7.96
C LYS A 212 34.96 -21.43 -7.03
N ASP A 213 35.89 -22.21 -7.59
CA ASP A 213 37.02 -22.78 -6.82
C ASP A 213 37.87 -21.70 -6.14
N SER A 214 38.04 -20.54 -6.80
CA SER A 214 38.72 -19.37 -6.25
C SER A 214 38.13 -18.90 -4.92
N ASP A 215 36.83 -19.08 -4.72
CA ASP A 215 36.08 -18.45 -3.64
C ASP A 215 36.13 -19.31 -2.37
N ILE A 216 36.35 -20.63 -2.55
CA ILE A 216 36.56 -21.62 -1.49
C ILE A 216 38.00 -21.53 -0.92
N THR A 217 38.88 -20.76 -1.57
CA THR A 217 40.30 -20.68 -1.20
C THR A 217 40.54 -19.82 0.05
N THR A 218 41.38 -20.30 0.96
CA THR A 218 41.59 -19.69 2.27
C THR A 218 42.56 -18.49 2.23
N THR A 219 42.02 -17.28 2.48
CA THR A 219 42.66 -16.04 2.99
C THR A 219 43.11 -14.93 2.01
N SER A 220 42.87 -13.68 2.49
CA SER A 220 43.64 -12.41 2.28
C SER A 220 43.27 -11.43 1.15
N SER A 221 43.01 -10.16 1.56
CA SER A 221 43.24 -8.86 0.86
C SER A 221 42.64 -8.60 -0.53
N GLU A 222 42.47 -7.36 -1.01
CA GLU A 222 41.97 -6.08 -0.46
C GLU A 222 41.74 -5.15 -1.68
N GLY A 223 41.09 -3.98 -1.54
CA GLY A 223 41.03 -3.00 -2.63
C GLY A 223 39.68 -2.31 -2.81
N SER A 224 39.70 -0.98 -2.72
CA SER A 224 38.57 -0.05 -2.86
C SER A 224 39.05 1.20 -3.57
N GLN A 225 38.28 1.76 -4.51
CA GLN A 225 38.42 3.15 -4.95
C GLN A 225 37.05 3.77 -5.27
N GLU A 226 36.87 5.00 -4.79
CA GLU A 226 35.76 5.92 -5.08
C GLU A 226 36.05 6.72 -6.36
N ASN A 227 35.05 7.45 -6.88
CA ASN A 227 35.26 8.84 -7.32
C ASN A 227 33.94 9.62 -7.49
N ASN A 228 33.98 10.90 -7.14
CA ASN A 228 32.86 11.86 -7.17
C ASN A 228 32.51 12.36 -8.57
N PHE A 229 31.31 12.95 -8.77
CA PHE A 229 31.15 14.23 -9.49
C PHE A 229 29.86 15.00 -9.09
N HIS A 230 29.64 16.17 -9.71
CA HIS A 230 29.01 17.37 -9.10
C HIS A 230 27.63 17.74 -9.71
N ALA A 231 26.97 18.79 -9.18
CA ALA A 231 25.53 19.07 -9.36
C ALA A 231 25.18 20.36 -10.14
N SER A 232 23.96 20.43 -10.68
CA SER A 232 23.14 21.62 -11.06
C SER A 232 21.82 21.15 -11.70
N SER A 233 20.69 21.88 -11.82
CA SER A 233 20.07 23.04 -11.16
C SER A 233 18.65 23.20 -11.78
N GLY A 234 17.61 23.55 -11.02
CA GLY A 234 16.22 23.50 -11.50
C GLY A 234 15.70 24.72 -12.29
N GLN A 235 14.42 24.66 -12.70
CA GLN A 235 13.65 25.79 -13.23
C GLN A 235 12.14 25.64 -12.89
N GLN A 236 11.45 26.77 -12.75
CA GLN A 236 10.09 26.90 -12.20
C GLN A 236 9.18 27.64 -13.19
N PHE A 237 7.88 27.29 -13.27
CA PHE A 237 6.94 27.88 -14.23
C PHE A 237 5.60 28.34 -13.59
N HIS A 238 5.01 29.34 -14.23
CA HIS A 238 3.82 30.10 -13.82
C HIS A 238 2.48 29.31 -13.87
N LEU A 239 1.47 29.84 -13.17
CA LEU A 239 0.09 29.34 -13.13
C LEU A 239 -0.91 30.48 -13.35
N ASP A 240 -1.98 30.21 -14.11
CA ASP A 240 -3.09 31.13 -14.39
C ASP A 240 -4.43 30.64 -13.79
N ASN A 241 -5.36 31.57 -13.59
CA ASN A 241 -6.57 31.41 -12.74
C ASN A 241 -7.87 31.05 -13.50
N GLU A 242 -8.42 29.86 -13.21
CA GLU A 242 -9.82 29.43 -13.39
C GLU A 242 -10.17 28.28 -12.39
N SER A 243 -11.42 28.07 -11.95
CA SER A 243 -12.56 29.00 -11.87
C SER A 243 -13.57 28.58 -10.79
N ASP A 244 -14.24 29.57 -10.19
CA ASP A 244 -14.89 29.44 -8.86
C ASP A 244 -16.13 28.51 -8.82
N THR A 245 -16.91 28.42 -9.91
CA THR A 245 -18.14 27.61 -9.91
C THR A 245 -17.87 26.11 -10.00
N GLY A 246 -16.97 25.68 -10.89
CA GLY A 246 -16.56 24.27 -11.00
C GLY A 246 -15.87 23.79 -9.72
N TYR A 247 -15.08 24.67 -9.11
CA TYR A 247 -14.41 24.45 -7.83
C TYR A 247 -15.39 24.17 -6.68
N LYS A 248 -16.48 24.94 -6.54
CA LYS A 248 -17.52 24.71 -5.51
C LYS A 248 -18.24 23.36 -5.66
N ILE A 249 -18.34 22.83 -6.89
CA ILE A 249 -18.86 21.49 -7.15
C ILE A 249 -17.80 20.45 -6.78
N ALA A 250 -16.54 20.64 -7.19
CA ALA A 250 -15.44 19.74 -6.88
C ALA A 250 -15.22 19.58 -5.36
N LEU A 251 -15.34 20.66 -4.57
CA LEU A 251 -15.27 20.58 -3.10
C LEU A 251 -16.39 19.70 -2.51
N LYS A 252 -17.64 19.88 -2.94
CA LYS A 252 -18.76 19.04 -2.49
C LYS A 252 -18.59 17.58 -2.89
N VAL A 253 -18.05 17.31 -4.07
CA VAL A 253 -17.75 15.94 -4.53
C VAL A 253 -16.58 15.35 -3.73
N SER A 254 -15.56 16.13 -3.40
CA SER A 254 -14.42 15.73 -2.56
C SER A 254 -14.86 15.41 -1.13
N ASP A 255 -15.80 16.18 -0.57
CA ASP A 255 -16.38 15.93 0.75
C ASP A 255 -17.12 14.59 0.78
N ILE A 256 -17.99 14.36 -0.20
CA ILE A 256 -18.73 13.10 -0.35
C ILE A 256 -17.76 11.93 -0.57
N ALA A 257 -16.71 12.11 -1.38
CA ALA A 257 -15.72 11.07 -1.64
C ALA A 257 -14.86 10.73 -0.41
N GLY A 258 -14.45 11.73 0.37
CA GLY A 258 -13.69 11.54 1.61
C GLY A 258 -14.52 10.88 2.71
N ASP A 259 -15.75 11.35 2.93
CA ASP A 259 -16.67 10.75 3.90
C ASP A 259 -17.02 9.29 3.49
N LEU A 260 -17.18 9.02 2.18
CA LEU A 260 -17.38 7.66 1.65
C LEU A 260 -16.14 6.76 1.82
N TYR A 261 -14.93 7.29 1.63
CA TYR A 261 -13.69 6.54 1.81
C TYR A 261 -13.50 6.09 3.27
N GLU A 262 -13.70 6.99 4.24
CA GLU A 262 -13.62 6.63 5.66
C GLU A 262 -14.73 5.66 6.07
N GLU A 263 -15.93 5.75 5.47
CA GLU A 263 -16.98 4.76 5.71
C GLU A 263 -16.63 3.38 5.12
N VAL A 264 -16.05 3.32 3.91
CA VAL A 264 -15.54 2.07 3.32
C VAL A 264 -14.42 1.45 4.18
N LYS A 265 -13.54 2.28 4.77
CA LYS A 265 -12.48 1.84 5.68
C LYS A 265 -13.06 1.23 6.96
N LYS A 266 -13.99 1.92 7.65
CA LYS A 266 -14.72 1.36 8.81
C LYS A 266 -15.44 0.07 8.47
N LEU A 267 -16.12 0.00 7.31
CA LEU A 267 -16.79 -1.20 6.85
C LEU A 267 -15.82 -2.36 6.60
N ARG A 268 -14.60 -2.10 6.13
CA ARG A 268 -13.55 -3.14 6.01
C ARG A 268 -13.11 -3.64 7.40
N GLU A 269 -12.81 -2.73 8.33
CA GLU A 269 -12.42 -3.07 9.70
C GLU A 269 -13.50 -3.90 10.42
N ILE A 270 -14.77 -3.46 10.35
CA ILE A 270 -15.93 -4.19 10.89
C ILE A 270 -16.04 -5.57 10.24
N ASN A 271 -15.94 -5.67 8.91
CA ASN A 271 -15.99 -6.97 8.23
C ASN A 271 -14.84 -7.89 8.65
N THR A 272 -13.62 -7.39 8.84
CA THR A 272 -12.49 -8.18 9.36
C THR A 272 -12.80 -8.73 10.76
N VAL A 273 -13.33 -7.91 11.67
CA VAL A 273 -13.71 -8.35 13.02
C VAL A 273 -14.85 -9.38 12.96
N LEU A 274 -15.88 -9.15 12.14
CA LEU A 274 -16.98 -10.10 11.95
C LEU A 274 -16.50 -11.44 11.37
N THR A 275 -15.60 -11.41 10.37
CA THR A 275 -14.96 -12.62 9.81
C THR A 275 -14.22 -13.40 10.89
N GLN A 276 -13.41 -12.73 11.73
CA GLN A 276 -12.70 -13.36 12.84
C GLN A 276 -13.62 -13.91 13.94
N LEU A 277 -14.77 -13.27 14.19
CA LEU A 277 -15.76 -13.75 15.15
C LEU A 277 -16.50 -14.99 14.62
N VAL A 278 -16.93 -14.98 13.36
CA VAL A 278 -17.61 -16.12 12.74
C VAL A 278 -16.68 -17.32 12.58
N GLN A 279 -15.40 -17.11 12.25
CA GLN A 279 -14.40 -18.17 12.12
C GLN A 279 -14.07 -18.92 13.43
N LYS A 280 -14.46 -18.39 14.60
CA LYS A 280 -14.28 -19.08 15.89
C LYS A 280 -15.29 -20.20 16.14
N ASP A 281 -16.34 -20.30 15.33
CA ASP A 281 -17.39 -21.31 15.45
C ASP A 281 -17.56 -22.05 14.11
N ASP A 282 -17.37 -23.36 14.12
CA ASP A 282 -17.44 -24.21 12.92
C ASP A 282 -18.87 -24.39 12.40
N SER A 283 -19.87 -24.26 13.28
CA SER A 283 -21.28 -24.24 12.87
C SER A 283 -21.59 -22.97 12.09
N LEU A 284 -21.17 -21.81 12.60
CA LEU A 284 -21.40 -20.51 11.95
C LEU A 284 -20.55 -20.34 10.68
N SER A 285 -19.28 -20.73 10.71
CA SER A 285 -18.36 -20.50 9.61
C SER A 285 -18.53 -21.43 8.42
N ARG A 286 -18.89 -22.71 8.64
CA ARG A 286 -18.78 -23.75 7.61
C ARG A 286 -20.04 -24.58 7.38
N THR A 287 -21.03 -24.55 8.27
CA THR A 287 -22.23 -25.40 8.15
C THR A 287 -23.39 -24.68 7.45
N LEU A 288 -24.11 -25.39 6.57
CA LEU A 288 -25.33 -24.95 5.89
C LEU A 288 -26.36 -26.10 5.85
N LYS A 289 -27.61 -25.81 5.45
CA LYS A 289 -28.69 -26.80 5.34
C LYS A 289 -29.54 -26.57 4.09
N PHE A 290 -29.65 -27.59 3.22
CA PHE A 290 -30.63 -27.61 2.13
C PHE A 290 -31.97 -28.16 2.63
N GLU A 291 -33.06 -27.47 2.31
CA GLU A 291 -34.44 -27.85 2.68
C GLU A 291 -35.37 -27.85 1.46
N GLY A 292 -36.54 -28.49 1.60
CA GLY A 292 -37.59 -28.53 0.57
C GLY A 292 -37.60 -29.83 -0.24
N VAL A 293 -37.92 -29.74 -1.54
CA VAL A 293 -38.04 -30.92 -2.42
C VAL A 293 -36.66 -31.35 -2.93
N LEU A 294 -35.93 -32.08 -2.08
CA LEU A 294 -34.58 -32.60 -2.39
C LEU A 294 -34.65 -33.92 -3.18
N PRO A 295 -33.59 -34.27 -3.95
CA PRO A 295 -33.42 -35.61 -4.51
C PRO A 295 -33.52 -36.72 -3.45
N ALA A 296 -34.13 -37.83 -3.84
CA ALA A 296 -34.43 -38.97 -2.97
C ALA A 296 -33.26 -39.96 -2.79
N PHE A 297 -32.03 -39.59 -3.15
CA PHE A 297 -30.85 -40.43 -2.94
C PHE A 297 -30.48 -40.51 -1.45
N ASP A 298 -30.07 -41.68 -0.97
CA ASP A 298 -29.75 -41.89 0.45
C ASP A 298 -28.47 -41.14 0.87
N ASP A 299 -27.47 -41.04 0.00
CA ASP A 299 -26.21 -40.35 0.24
C ASP A 299 -26.41 -38.82 0.32
N ALA A 300 -26.29 -38.28 1.54
CA ALA A 300 -26.40 -36.86 1.83
C ALA A 300 -25.29 -36.00 1.18
N ALA A 301 -24.06 -36.52 1.08
CA ALA A 301 -22.93 -35.80 0.51
C ALA A 301 -23.08 -35.69 -1.01
N TYR A 302 -23.49 -36.78 -1.66
CA TYR A 302 -23.83 -36.78 -3.09
C TYR A 302 -24.97 -35.80 -3.40
N VAL A 303 -26.06 -35.80 -2.60
CA VAL A 303 -27.16 -34.84 -2.77
C VAL A 303 -26.70 -33.39 -2.59
N ALA A 304 -25.93 -33.09 -1.54
CA ALA A 304 -25.40 -31.75 -1.33
C ALA A 304 -24.50 -31.31 -2.50
N GLN A 305 -23.55 -32.15 -2.91
CA GLN A 305 -22.60 -31.82 -3.98
C GLN A 305 -23.29 -31.62 -5.34
N ILE A 306 -24.31 -32.41 -5.68
CA ILE A 306 -25.11 -32.20 -6.89
C ILE A 306 -25.86 -30.86 -6.84
N LEU A 307 -26.46 -30.50 -5.71
CA LEU A 307 -27.16 -29.22 -5.59
C LEU A 307 -26.19 -28.03 -5.70
N VAL A 308 -24.99 -28.13 -5.15
CA VAL A 308 -23.91 -27.15 -5.34
C VAL A 308 -23.49 -27.05 -6.82
N ASN A 309 -23.24 -28.19 -7.47
CA ASN A 309 -22.74 -28.23 -8.85
C ASN A 309 -23.81 -27.80 -9.88
N GLU A 310 -25.03 -28.34 -9.79
CA GLU A 310 -26.06 -28.16 -10.83
C GLU A 310 -27.00 -26.99 -10.56
N LYS A 311 -27.45 -26.82 -9.31
CA LYS A 311 -28.41 -25.75 -8.97
C LYS A 311 -27.70 -24.44 -8.64
N LEU A 312 -26.54 -24.50 -8.00
CA LEU A 312 -25.77 -23.29 -7.68
C LEU A 312 -24.67 -22.97 -8.69
N ARG A 313 -24.33 -23.90 -9.60
CA ARG A 313 -23.29 -23.74 -10.64
C ARG A 313 -21.92 -23.40 -10.05
N LEU A 314 -21.58 -24.01 -8.93
CA LEU A 314 -20.31 -23.84 -8.21
C LEU A 314 -19.57 -25.17 -8.10
N THR A 315 -18.25 -25.15 -8.07
CA THR A 315 -17.39 -26.32 -7.86
C THR A 315 -16.89 -26.43 -6.41
N VAL A 316 -17.63 -25.85 -5.46
CA VAL A 316 -17.27 -25.84 -4.03
C VAL A 316 -17.39 -27.26 -3.47
N PRO A 317 -16.35 -27.82 -2.83
CA PRO A 317 -16.40 -29.17 -2.29
C PRO A 317 -17.22 -29.23 -1.00
N VAL A 318 -18.12 -30.21 -0.92
CA VAL A 318 -18.81 -30.60 0.31
C VAL A 318 -17.87 -31.49 1.13
N VAL A 319 -17.52 -31.05 2.33
CA VAL A 319 -16.57 -31.73 3.23
C VAL A 319 -17.25 -32.83 4.04
N ASN A 320 -18.48 -32.58 4.48
CA ASN A 320 -19.29 -33.50 5.26
C ASN A 320 -20.78 -33.21 5.01
N ALA A 321 -21.65 -34.21 5.11
CA ALA A 321 -23.09 -34.01 5.01
C ALA A 321 -23.87 -35.11 5.74
N THR A 322 -25.04 -34.72 6.26
CA THR A 322 -25.95 -35.60 7.00
C THR A 322 -27.39 -35.31 6.57
N ARG A 323 -28.14 -36.36 6.23
CA ARG A 323 -29.58 -36.25 5.98
C ARG A 323 -30.33 -36.29 7.32
N ASN A 324 -31.12 -35.26 7.59
CA ASN A 324 -31.84 -35.09 8.84
C ASN A 324 -33.21 -35.81 8.80
N PRO A 325 -33.87 -36.06 9.96
CA PRO A 325 -35.17 -36.73 10.01
C PRO A 325 -36.31 -36.00 9.26
N ASP A 326 -36.22 -34.68 9.11
CA ASP A 326 -37.13 -33.85 8.31
C ASP A 326 -36.89 -33.96 6.77
N LYS A 327 -36.02 -34.89 6.36
CA LYS A 327 -35.51 -35.14 4.99
C LYS A 327 -34.61 -34.05 4.40
N SER A 328 -34.33 -32.97 5.13
CA SER A 328 -33.34 -31.97 4.73
C SER A 328 -31.92 -32.54 4.76
N VAL A 329 -30.95 -31.81 4.20
CA VAL A 329 -29.53 -32.18 4.21
C VAL A 329 -28.71 -31.05 4.82
N SER A 330 -28.15 -31.28 6.01
CA SER A 330 -27.12 -30.42 6.60
C SER A 330 -25.77 -30.79 5.99
N PHE A 331 -24.93 -29.81 5.67
CA PHE A 331 -23.62 -30.04 5.07
C PHE A 331 -22.58 -28.98 5.47
N GLN A 332 -21.31 -29.31 5.28
CA GLN A 332 -20.17 -28.45 5.60
C GLN A 332 -19.29 -28.21 4.37
N VAL A 333 -18.63 -27.05 4.34
CA VAL A 333 -17.64 -26.67 3.33
C VAL A 333 -16.28 -26.33 3.96
N ALA A 334 -15.25 -26.24 3.12
CA ALA A 334 -13.87 -26.07 3.57
C ALA A 334 -13.61 -24.74 4.28
N SER A 335 -14.24 -23.64 3.81
CA SER A 335 -14.00 -22.29 4.35
C SER A 335 -15.27 -21.45 4.52
N LEU A 336 -15.14 -20.34 5.25
CA LEU A 336 -16.18 -19.30 5.32
C LEU A 336 -16.39 -18.60 3.96
N GLU A 337 -15.34 -18.50 3.14
CA GLU A 337 -15.43 -17.91 1.80
C GLU A 337 -16.31 -18.78 0.89
N ASP A 338 -16.13 -20.10 0.93
CA ASP A 338 -16.99 -21.08 0.26
C ASP A 338 -18.47 -20.95 0.71
N LYS A 339 -18.70 -20.82 2.03
CA LYS A 339 -20.04 -20.61 2.59
C LYS A 339 -20.66 -19.31 2.04
N VAL A 340 -19.89 -18.23 1.95
CA VAL A 340 -20.36 -16.95 1.38
C VAL A 340 -20.67 -17.06 -0.12
N PHE A 341 -19.83 -17.75 -0.91
CA PHE A 341 -20.11 -17.99 -2.33
C PHE A 341 -21.39 -18.80 -2.55
N LEU A 342 -21.59 -19.86 -1.76
CA LEU A 342 -22.82 -20.67 -1.79
C LEU A 342 -24.06 -19.84 -1.48
N ILE A 343 -24.05 -19.05 -0.40
CA ILE A 343 -25.16 -18.16 -0.02
C ILE A 343 -25.44 -17.16 -1.14
N ARG A 344 -24.40 -16.56 -1.73
CA ARG A 344 -24.53 -15.58 -2.82
C ARG A 344 -25.12 -16.18 -4.10
N SER A 345 -24.75 -17.41 -4.45
CA SER A 345 -25.36 -18.11 -5.58
C SER A 345 -26.79 -18.54 -5.27
N ALA A 346 -27.05 -19.11 -4.10
CA ALA A 346 -28.39 -19.55 -3.68
C ALA A 346 -29.42 -18.41 -3.70
N LYS A 347 -29.05 -17.21 -3.21
CA LYS A 347 -29.89 -16.01 -3.27
C LYS A 347 -30.29 -15.56 -4.69
N LYS A 348 -29.65 -16.10 -5.74
CA LYS A 348 -30.02 -15.87 -7.14
C LYS A 348 -30.68 -17.09 -7.76
N SER A 349 -30.05 -18.25 -7.62
CA SER A 349 -30.37 -19.48 -8.35
C SER A 349 -31.52 -20.30 -7.72
N LEU A 350 -31.91 -19.99 -6.48
CA LEU A 350 -32.98 -20.71 -5.76
C LEU A 350 -34.23 -19.87 -5.45
N LEU A 351 -34.34 -18.63 -5.96
CA LEU A 351 -35.47 -17.73 -5.66
C LEU A 351 -36.84 -18.37 -5.92
N ASP A 352 -37.03 -18.95 -7.11
CA ASP A 352 -38.27 -19.63 -7.53
C ASP A 352 -38.21 -21.16 -7.33
N SER A 353 -37.21 -21.65 -6.57
CA SER A 353 -36.99 -23.08 -6.38
C SER A 353 -37.82 -23.65 -5.24
N LYS A 354 -38.22 -24.92 -5.37
CA LYS A 354 -38.75 -25.73 -4.26
C LYS A 354 -37.66 -26.20 -3.28
N ILE A 355 -36.41 -25.80 -3.50
CA ILE A 355 -35.24 -26.08 -2.67
C ILE A 355 -34.74 -24.75 -2.09
N ARG A 356 -34.48 -24.70 -0.79
CA ARG A 356 -33.95 -23.54 -0.08
C ARG A 356 -32.61 -23.86 0.58
N LEU A 357 -31.76 -22.85 0.73
CA LEU A 357 -30.52 -22.92 1.50
C LEU A 357 -30.67 -22.09 2.77
N VAL A 358 -30.54 -22.73 3.92
CA VAL A 358 -30.51 -22.14 5.26
C VAL A 358 -29.05 -22.14 5.74
N TYR A 359 -28.61 -21.10 6.43
CA TYR A 359 -27.19 -20.81 6.69
C TYR A 359 -26.97 -19.99 7.96
#